data_AF-A0A6G4AK81-F1
#
_entry.id   AF-A0A6G4AK81-F1
#
_cell.length_a   1.000
_cell.length_b   1.000
_cell.length_c   1.000
_cell.angle_alpha   90.00
_cell.angle_beta   90.00
_cell.angle_gamma   90.00
#
_symmetry.space_group_name_H-M   'P 1'
#
loop_
_entity.id
_entity.type
_entity.pdbx_description
1 polymer ?
#
loop_
_entity_poly.entity_id
_entity_poly.type
_entity_poly.pdbx_seq_one_letter_code
_entity_poly.pdbx_strand_id
1 'polypeptide(L)'
;MSVKDNKCDSNDVYIRLRIYDGTNNSGWGTTKRRNSSGCRGSYVSWHGLHVNNDARIFGVRVEVCVDDAGSDTCRRSAYIAR
;
A
#
# COMPACT_ATOMS: atom_id res chain seq x y z
N MET A 1 -6.19 -7.83 5.04
CA MET A 1 -5.90 -7.99 3.59
C MET A 1 -4.51 -8.57 3.44
N SER A 2 -4.24 -9.31 2.36
CA SER A 2 -2.94 -9.92 2.07
C SER A 2 -2.69 -9.98 0.56
N VAL A 3 -1.42 -9.98 0.18
CA VAL A 3 -0.91 -10.24 -1.17
C VAL A 3 0.29 -11.18 -1.05
N LYS A 4 0.56 -11.92 -2.11
CA LYS A 4 1.70 -12.84 -2.22
C LYS A 4 2.22 -12.75 -3.65
N ASP A 5 3.54 -12.72 -3.78
CA ASP A 5 4.16 -12.99 -5.07
C ASP A 5 4.06 -14.50 -5.35
N ASN A 6 3.16 -14.88 -6.25
CA ASN A 6 2.94 -16.28 -6.62
C ASN A 6 3.97 -16.80 -7.62
N LYS A 7 4.63 -15.92 -8.38
CA LYS A 7 5.62 -16.31 -9.39
C LYS A 7 7.00 -16.53 -8.78
N CYS A 8 7.26 -15.95 -7.62
CA CYS A 8 8.53 -16.09 -6.92
C CYS A 8 9.72 -15.61 -7.75
N ASP A 9 9.49 -14.59 -8.57
CA ASP A 9 10.42 -14.02 -9.54
C ASP A 9 11.20 -12.83 -8.96
N SER A 10 11.41 -12.84 -7.64
CA SER A 10 12.16 -11.84 -6.86
C SER A 10 11.49 -10.45 -6.82
N ASN A 11 10.17 -10.40 -6.94
CA ASN A 11 9.40 -9.19 -6.75
C ASN A 11 9.07 -8.98 -5.27
N ASP A 12 9.25 -7.74 -4.79
CA ASP A 12 8.90 -7.38 -3.42
C ASP A 12 7.38 -7.27 -3.26
N VAL A 13 6.84 -7.65 -2.10
CA VAL A 13 5.48 -7.23 -1.71
C VAL A 13 5.56 -5.99 -0.84
N TYR A 14 4.56 -5.12 -0.91
CA TYR A 14 4.58 -3.90 -0.10
C TYR A 14 3.20 -3.46 0.37
N ILE A 15 3.20 -2.64 1.43
CA ILE A 15 2.03 -1.91 1.91
C ILE A 15 2.29 -0.40 1.83
N ARG A 16 1.24 0.38 1.57
CA ARG A 16 1.23 1.84 1.72
C ARG A 16 -0.17 2.34 2.04
N LEU A 17 -0.26 3.60 2.50
CA LEU A 17 -1.52 4.31 2.57
C LEU A 17 -1.72 5.11 1.28
N ARG A 18 -2.95 5.14 0.79
CA ARG A 18 -3.40 6.06 -0.26
C ARG A 18 -4.29 7.11 0.37
N ILE A 19 -3.82 8.35 0.33
CA ILE A 19 -4.41 9.50 1.03
C ILE A 19 -5.14 10.36 0.03
N TYR A 20 -6.36 10.77 0.38
CA TYR A 20 -7.19 11.68 -0.40
C TYR A 20 -7.36 12.96 0.40
N ASP A 21 -6.88 14.05 -0.16
CA ASP A 21 -6.84 15.37 0.47
C ASP A 21 -7.33 16.45 -0.49
N GLY A 22 -7.58 17.64 0.05
CA GLY A 22 -8.15 18.77 -0.70
C GLY A 22 -7.28 19.26 -1.87
N THR A 23 -6.05 18.77 -2.02
CA THR A 23 -5.13 19.13 -3.11
C THR A 23 -5.09 18.05 -4.20
N ASN A 24 -5.38 16.78 -3.87
CA ASN A 24 -5.35 15.68 -4.82
C ASN A 24 -6.53 14.71 -4.65
N ASN A 25 -7.59 14.96 -5.42
CA ASN A 25 -8.80 14.12 -5.45
C ASN A 25 -8.56 12.69 -5.96
N SER A 26 -7.50 12.44 -6.72
CA SER A 26 -7.12 11.09 -7.20
C SER A 26 -6.35 10.28 -6.14
N GLY A 27 -5.98 10.96 -5.05
CA GLY A 27 -5.22 10.44 -3.93
C GLY A 27 -3.77 10.11 -4.27
N TRP A 28 -2.87 10.34 -3.32
CA TRP A 28 -1.45 10.05 -3.43
C TRP A 28 -1.03 8.91 -2.50
N GLY A 29 0.03 8.19 -2.86
CA GLY A 29 0.53 7.05 -2.09
C GLY A 29 1.67 7.45 -1.17
N THR A 30 1.67 6.98 0.08
CA THR A 30 2.83 7.10 0.97
C THR A 30 3.99 6.22 0.49
N THR A 31 5.16 6.40 1.11
CA THR A 31 6.33 5.52 0.92
C THR A 31 5.94 4.04 1.03
N LYS A 32 6.36 3.23 0.05
CA LYS A 32 6.18 1.78 0.02
C LYS A 32 6.97 1.15 1.17
N ARG A 33 6.33 0.36 2.02
CA ARG A 33 7.03 -0.52 2.98
C ARG A 33 7.13 -1.91 2.38
N ARG A 34 8.31 -2.24 1.85
CA ARG A 34 8.58 -3.46 1.09
C ARG A 34 8.97 -4.62 1.99
N ASN A 35 8.72 -5.82 1.49
CA ASN A 35 9.20 -7.08 2.01
C ASN A 35 9.59 -7.98 0.82
N SER A 36 10.88 -8.26 0.70
CA SER A 36 11.47 -9.10 -0.34
C SER A 36 11.22 -10.59 -0.15
N SER A 37 10.73 -11.00 1.02
CA SER A 37 10.30 -12.37 1.26
C SER A 37 8.86 -12.63 0.75
N GLY A 38 8.32 -11.81 -0.15
CA GLY A 38 6.92 -11.86 -0.58
C GLY A 38 6.42 -13.19 -1.15
N CYS A 39 7.32 -14.04 -1.67
CA CYS A 39 6.98 -15.39 -2.14
C CYS A 39 7.16 -16.47 -1.05
N ARG A 40 8.27 -16.45 -0.31
CA ARG A 40 8.70 -17.54 0.60
C ARG A 40 8.54 -17.21 2.08
N GLY A 41 8.17 -15.98 2.40
CA GLY A 41 8.11 -15.43 3.75
C GLY A 41 6.78 -15.69 4.45
N SER A 42 6.87 -15.69 5.79
CA SER A 42 5.74 -15.64 6.70
C SER A 42 5.03 -14.28 6.66
N TYR A 43 3.83 -14.23 7.24
CA TYR A 43 3.02 -13.02 7.35
C TYR A 43 3.83 -11.86 7.95
N VAL A 44 3.83 -10.70 7.28
CA VAL A 44 4.42 -9.46 7.82
C VAL A 44 3.32 -8.50 8.17
N SER A 45 3.37 -7.98 9.40
CA SER A 45 2.49 -6.93 9.87
C SER A 45 3.23 -5.60 9.95
N TRP A 46 2.55 -4.53 9.58
CA TRP A 46 3.04 -3.17 9.76
C TRP A 46 2.09 -2.42 10.68
N HIS A 47 2.65 -1.76 11.68
CA HIS A 47 1.92 -1.01 12.70
C HIS A 47 2.39 0.46 12.70
N GLY A 48 1.56 1.35 13.27
CA GLY A 48 1.91 2.77 13.43
C GLY A 48 2.06 3.56 12.12
N LEU A 49 1.40 3.11 11.06
CA LEU A 49 1.33 3.87 9.81
C LEU A 49 0.57 5.17 10.05
N HIS A 50 1.27 6.29 9.93
CA HIS A 50 0.71 7.63 10.05
C HIS A 50 1.16 8.48 8.88
N VAL A 51 0.38 9.53 8.62
CA VAL A 51 0.68 10.56 7.62
C VAL A 51 0.45 11.90 8.26
N ASN A 52 1.45 12.77 8.15
CA ASN A 52 1.31 14.18 8.46
C ASN A 52 1.06 14.90 7.14
N ASN A 53 -0.02 15.66 7.08
CA ASN A 53 -0.39 16.44 5.90
C ASN A 53 -0.99 17.76 6.36
N ASP A 54 -0.57 18.86 5.72
CA ASP A 54 -1.06 20.20 6.05
C ASP A 54 -2.46 20.42 5.46
N ALA A 55 -2.79 19.74 4.36
CA ALA A 55 -4.11 19.76 3.77
C ALA A 55 -5.09 18.84 4.53
N ARG A 56 -6.37 19.23 4.55
CA ARG A 56 -7.44 18.40 5.12
C ARG A 56 -7.52 17.06 4.38
N ILE A 57 -7.25 15.98 5.10
CA ILE A 57 -7.48 14.61 4.66
C ILE A 57 -8.97 14.30 4.79
N PHE A 58 -9.60 13.90 3.69
CA PHE A 58 -11.00 13.49 3.64
C PHE A 58 -11.17 11.99 3.34
N GLY A 59 -10.09 11.27 3.04
CA GLY A 59 -10.14 9.82 3.01
C GLY A 59 -8.81 9.11 2.96
N VAL A 60 -8.85 7.83 3.34
CA VAL A 60 -7.69 6.94 3.37
C VAL A 60 -8.09 5.56 2.84
N ARG A 61 -7.18 4.95 2.08
CA ARG A 61 -7.20 3.51 1.77
C ARG A 61 -5.88 2.88 2.15
N VAL A 62 -5.92 1.65 2.65
CA VAL A 62 -4.74 0.80 2.75
C VAL A 62 -4.57 0.07 1.42
N GLU A 63 -3.37 0.12 0.84
CA GLU A 63 -3.04 -0.58 -0.40
C GLU A 63 -1.90 -1.57 -0.12
N VAL A 64 -2.10 -2.83 -0.51
CA VAL A 64 -1.10 -3.88 -0.48
C VAL A 64 -0.87 -4.37 -1.91
N CYS A 65 0.38 -4.48 -2.35
CA CYS A 65 0.71 -4.81 -3.74
C CYS A 65 1.89 -5.78 -3.84
N VAL A 66 1.99 -6.44 -5.00
CA VAL A 66 3.22 -7.04 -5.49
C VAL A 66 3.88 -6.03 -6.45
N ASP A 67 5.15 -5.70 -6.21
CA ASP A 67 5.98 -4.83 -7.07
C ASP A 67 6.42 -5.66 -8.28
N ASP A 68 5.49 -5.96 -9.18
CA ASP A 68 5.85 -6.59 -10.45
C ASP A 68 6.53 -5.51 -11.32
N ALA A 69 7.60 -5.83 -12.04
CA ALA A 69 8.38 -4.88 -12.84
C ALA A 69 7.59 -4.16 -13.99
N GLY A 70 6.25 -4.13 -13.91
CA GLY A 70 5.28 -3.43 -14.75
C GLY A 70 4.15 -2.79 -13.92
N SER A 71 2.92 -3.30 -14.02
CA SER A 71 1.75 -2.72 -13.36
C SER A 71 1.43 -3.47 -12.07
N ASP A 72 1.90 -2.93 -10.94
CA ASP A 72 1.75 -3.52 -9.61
C ASP A 72 0.37 -4.14 -9.38
N THR A 73 0.36 -5.46 -9.13
CA THR A 73 -0.86 -6.17 -8.74
C THR A 73 -1.26 -5.80 -7.31
N CYS A 74 -2.25 -4.92 -7.16
CA CYS A 74 -2.66 -4.35 -5.87
C CYS A 74 -4.04 -4.80 -5.38
N ARG A 75 -4.19 -4.95 -4.06
CA ARG A 75 -5.48 -4.97 -3.36
C ARG A 75 -5.61 -3.74 -2.47
N ARG A 76 -6.81 -3.15 -2.46
CA ARG A 76 -7.12 -1.93 -1.72
C ARG A 76 -8.20 -2.21 -0.68
N SER A 77 -8.11 -1.57 0.48
CA SER A 77 -9.20 -1.57 1.45
C SER A 77 -10.41 -0.83 0.91
N ALA A 78 -11.52 -0.97 1.63
CA ALA A 78 -12.60 0.00 1.55
C ALA A 78 -12.06 1.42 1.76
N TYR A 79 -12.75 2.38 1.13
CA TYR A 79 -12.50 3.79 1.35
C TYR A 79 -12.99 4.18 2.74
N ILE A 80 -12.08 4.73 3.54
CA ILE A 80 -12.40 5.23 4.87
C ILE A 80 -12.51 6.75 4.72
N ALA A 81 -13.75 7.25 4.74
CA ALA A 81 -14.02 8.69 4.77
C ALA A 81 -13.78 9.23 6.18
N ARG A 82 -13.37 10.49 6.27
CA ARG A 82 -13.26 11.23 7.54
C ARG A 82 -14.34 12.30 7.62
#